data_AF-A0A7V7QIY4-F1
#
_entry.id   AF-A0A7V7QIY4-F1
#
_cell.length_a   1.000
_cell.length_b   1.000
_cell.length_c   1.000
_cell.angle_alpha   90.00
_cell.angle_beta   90.00
_cell.angle_gamma   90.00
#
_symmetry.space_group_name_H-M   'P 1'
#
loop_
_entity.id
_entity.type
_entity.pdbx_description
1 polymer ?
#
loop_
_entity_poly.entity_id
_entity_poly.type
_entity_poly.pdbx_seq_one_letter_code
_entity_poly.pdbx_strand_id
1 'polypeptide(L)'
;MKKIKCKAIVLCLLIIMFINGTTGYAAQSETQAKAQDNQNTVKEEIINPTEIDLGDYQSEMLVGEKQLLSVTVLPTNVTDQTVIYQSSDQGVATINGMGRITAISKGTTQITATCGSIQNEFSLTV
;
A
#
# COMPACT_ATOMS: atom_id res chain seq x y z
N MET A 1 7.85 22.08 21.93
CA MET A 1 8.12 21.18 20.79
C MET A 1 9.49 21.57 20.22
N LYS A 2 10.53 20.79 20.51
CA LYS A 2 11.19 19.83 19.59
C LYS A 2 11.71 20.47 18.28
N LYS A 3 13.06 20.48 18.20
CA LYS A 3 14.02 20.73 17.11
C LYS A 3 13.44 21.04 15.72
N ILE A 4 13.67 22.28 15.27
CA ILE A 4 13.44 22.74 13.90
C ILE A 4 14.55 23.77 13.56
N LYS A 5 15.29 23.50 12.47
CA LYS A 5 15.92 24.43 11.51
C LYS A 5 16.94 25.52 11.95
N CYS A 6 17.98 25.60 11.10
CA CYS A 6 18.78 26.77 10.67
C CYS A 6 19.99 27.28 11.51
N LYS A 7 20.97 27.78 10.72
CA LYS A 7 22.20 28.58 11.01
C LYS A 7 23.45 27.74 11.34
N ALA A 8 24.64 28.02 10.81
CA ALA A 8 25.30 29.29 10.49
C ALA A 8 26.11 29.16 9.16
N ILE A 9 26.07 30.13 8.22
CA ILE A 9 26.80 31.42 8.19
C ILE A 9 28.33 31.23 8.23
N VAL A 10 28.94 31.16 7.05
CA VAL A 10 30.34 31.52 6.82
C VAL A 10 30.32 32.67 5.81
N LEU A 11 30.87 33.80 6.22
CA LEU A 11 30.89 35.10 5.55
C LEU A 11 32.27 35.32 4.94
N CYS A 12 32.38 35.56 3.63
CA CYS A 12 33.34 36.52 3.09
C CYS A 12 33.04 36.87 1.62
N LEU A 13 33.18 38.16 1.33
CA LEU A 13 32.72 38.90 0.17
C LEU A 13 33.73 38.88 -1.00
N LEU A 14 33.17 38.98 -2.22
CA LEU A 14 33.72 39.59 -3.44
C LEU A 14 35.00 38.98 -4.03
N ILE A 15 34.93 38.45 -5.25
CA ILE A 15 35.70 38.93 -6.43
C ILE A 15 35.41 38.05 -7.67
N ILE A 16 34.70 38.66 -8.64
CA ILE A 16 34.98 38.77 -10.09
C ILE A 16 35.19 37.48 -10.93
N MET A 17 34.30 37.34 -11.94
CA MET A 17 34.41 36.58 -13.19
C MET A 17 35.83 36.54 -13.79
N PHE A 18 36.31 35.43 -14.34
CA PHE A 18 37.10 35.39 -15.60
C PHE A 18 37.22 33.94 -16.13
N ILE A 19 36.48 33.67 -17.22
CA ILE A 19 36.82 32.90 -18.43
C ILE A 19 38.02 31.91 -18.45
N ASN A 20 37.68 30.70 -18.94
CA ASN A 20 38.34 29.87 -19.97
C ASN A 20 39.83 29.47 -19.85
N GLY A 21 40.05 28.15 -19.92
CA GLY A 21 41.32 27.49 -20.29
C GLY A 21 41.29 26.02 -19.90
N THR A 22 40.59 25.15 -20.63
CA THR A 22 41.15 24.29 -21.70
C THR A 22 42.50 23.63 -21.35
N THR A 23 42.47 22.37 -20.93
CA THR A 23 43.35 21.25 -21.35
C THR A 23 42.77 20.03 -20.64
N GLY A 24 42.29 18.96 -21.25
CA GLY A 24 42.42 18.49 -22.62
C GLY A 24 42.48 16.97 -22.49
N TYR A 25 41.47 16.25 -22.95
CA TYR A 25 41.54 14.81 -23.23
C TYR A 25 40.53 14.53 -24.36
N ALA A 26 41.04 14.57 -25.59
CA ALA A 26 40.38 14.03 -26.76
C ALA A 26 41.05 12.69 -27.09
N ALA A 27 40.24 11.63 -27.19
CA ALA A 27 40.50 10.50 -28.07
C ALA A 27 39.19 9.71 -28.21
N GLN A 28 38.47 10.00 -29.29
CA GLN A 28 37.45 9.11 -29.86
C GLN A 28 38.15 8.02 -30.66
N SER A 29 37.62 6.80 -30.61
CA SER A 29 37.61 5.92 -31.77
C SER A 29 36.23 5.27 -31.84
N GLU A 30 35.53 5.55 -32.94
CA GLU A 30 34.22 5.01 -33.26
C GLU A 30 34.36 3.61 -33.86
N THR A 31 33.48 2.70 -33.47
CA THR A 31 33.03 1.59 -34.33
C THR A 31 31.56 1.34 -34.00
N GLN A 32 30.69 1.54 -34.97
CA GLN A 32 29.25 1.32 -34.84
C GLN A 32 28.86 -0.14 -35.14
N ALA A 33 27.73 -0.53 -34.54
CA ALA A 33 26.79 -1.60 -34.90
C ALA A 33 26.88 -2.90 -34.09
N LYS A 34 26.09 -2.94 -33.00
CA LYS A 34 24.86 -3.74 -32.94
C LYS A 34 24.05 -3.36 -31.69
N ALA A 35 22.80 -2.98 -31.92
CA ALA A 35 21.81 -2.79 -30.88
C ALA A 35 21.48 -4.12 -30.21
N GLN A 36 21.56 -4.16 -28.88
CA GLN A 36 20.49 -4.74 -28.08
C GLN A 36 20.21 -3.75 -26.95
N ASP A 37 19.22 -2.91 -27.19
CA ASP A 37 18.29 -2.53 -26.14
C ASP A 37 17.82 -3.82 -25.47
N ASN A 38 18.22 -4.04 -24.23
CA ASN A 38 17.55 -5.01 -23.38
C ASN A 38 16.92 -4.25 -22.22
N GLN A 39 15.98 -3.36 -22.55
CA GLN A 39 14.77 -3.18 -21.75
C GLN A 39 14.10 -4.55 -21.61
N ASN A 40 14.63 -5.37 -20.69
CA ASN A 40 13.84 -6.44 -20.10
C ASN A 40 12.83 -5.77 -19.17
N THR A 41 11.89 -5.07 -19.79
CA THR A 41 10.68 -4.58 -19.17
C THR A 41 9.92 -5.83 -18.77
N VAL A 42 10.09 -6.25 -17.52
CA VAL A 42 9.18 -7.18 -16.89
C VAL A 42 7.83 -6.48 -16.96
N LYS A 43 7.04 -6.87 -17.95
CA LYS A 43 5.63 -6.53 -18.02
C LYS A 43 5.03 -7.22 -16.79
N GLU A 44 4.95 -6.50 -15.68
CA GLU A 44 4.23 -6.97 -14.51
C GLU A 44 2.79 -7.17 -14.96
N GLU A 45 2.43 -8.43 -15.18
CA GLU A 45 1.07 -8.81 -15.45
C GLU A 45 0.28 -8.55 -14.18
N ILE A 46 -0.72 -7.68 -14.29
CA ILE A 46 -1.61 -7.37 -13.17
C ILE A 46 -2.50 -8.60 -12.98
N ILE A 47 -2.29 -9.29 -11.86
CA ILE A 47 -3.11 -10.42 -11.44
C ILE A 47 -4.16 -9.87 -10.50
N ASN A 48 -5.42 -9.93 -10.94
CA ASN A 48 -6.57 -9.48 -10.16
C ASN A 48 -7.04 -10.58 -9.21
N PRO A 49 -7.60 -10.22 -8.05
CA PRO A 49 -8.21 -11.18 -7.15
C PRO A 49 -9.47 -11.79 -7.78
N THR A 50 -9.62 -13.10 -7.64
CA THR A 50 -10.77 -13.86 -8.15
C THR A 50 -11.69 -14.31 -7.02
N GLU A 51 -11.13 -14.53 -5.83
CA GLU A 51 -11.87 -15.02 -4.67
C GLU A 51 -11.36 -14.38 -3.37
N ILE A 52 -12.29 -14.18 -2.44
CA ILE A 52 -12.04 -13.78 -1.06
C ILE A 52 -12.62 -14.87 -0.17
N ASP A 53 -11.75 -15.61 0.50
CA ASP A 53 -12.12 -16.55 1.56
C ASP A 53 -12.09 -15.81 2.90
N LEU A 54 -13.21 -15.80 3.62
CA LEU A 54 -13.34 -15.16 4.93
C LEU A 54 -12.79 -16.01 6.07
N GLY A 55 -12.48 -17.29 5.80
CA GLY A 55 -12.06 -18.26 6.80
C GLY A 55 -13.16 -18.55 7.82
N ASP A 56 -12.75 -19.03 8.99
CA ASP A 56 -13.67 -19.27 10.10
C ASP A 56 -14.01 -17.95 10.82
N TYR A 57 -15.30 -17.71 11.04
CA TYR A 57 -15.80 -16.56 11.77
C TYR A 57 -17.00 -16.93 12.64
N GLN A 58 -17.28 -16.10 13.64
CA GLN A 58 -18.49 -16.21 14.46
C GLN A 58 -19.58 -15.32 13.86
N SER A 59 -20.73 -15.90 13.51
CA SER A 59 -21.91 -15.14 13.07
C SER A 59 -22.72 -14.57 14.23
N GLU A 60 -22.41 -14.98 15.46
CA GLU A 60 -23.03 -14.54 16.70
C GLU A 60 -21.95 -14.16 17.71
N MET A 61 -22.09 -13.02 18.37
CA MET A 61 -21.18 -12.53 19.39
C MET A 61 -21.97 -11.92 20.54
N LEU A 62 -21.42 -11.93 21.75
CA LEU A 62 -21.95 -11.12 22.84
C LEU A 62 -21.38 -9.69 22.78
N VAL A 63 -22.14 -8.72 23.28
CA VAL A 63 -21.67 -7.33 23.43
C VAL A 63 -20.33 -7.28 24.17
N GLY A 64 -19.34 -6.60 23.57
CA GLY A 64 -17.98 -6.47 24.10
C GLY A 64 -17.00 -7.55 23.63
N GLU A 65 -17.49 -8.63 23.01
CA GLU A 65 -16.63 -9.65 22.41
C GLU A 65 -15.88 -9.13 21.20
N LYS A 66 -14.79 -9.83 20.87
CA LYS A 66 -13.89 -9.48 19.78
C LYS A 66 -13.49 -10.74 19.04
N GLN A 67 -13.55 -10.69 17.71
CA GLN A 67 -13.05 -11.73 16.82
C GLN A 67 -12.09 -11.14 15.79
N LEU A 68 -11.21 -11.97 15.24
CA LEU A 68 -10.31 -11.59 14.16
C LEU A 68 -10.76 -12.31 12.89
N LEU A 69 -11.11 -11.55 11.86
CA LEU A 69 -11.50 -12.09 10.56
C LEU A 69 -10.24 -12.35 9.72
N SER A 70 -9.93 -13.62 9.46
CA SER A 70 -8.71 -14.05 8.78
C SER A 70 -8.96 -14.25 7.29
N VAL A 71 -8.96 -13.16 6.54
CA VAL A 71 -9.25 -13.19 5.10
C VAL A 71 -8.06 -13.68 4.28
N THR A 72 -8.32 -14.57 3.32
CA THR A 72 -7.36 -15.01 2.30
C THR A 72 -7.84 -14.57 0.93
N VAL A 73 -6.96 -13.91 0.16
CA VAL A 73 -7.23 -13.49 -1.21
C VAL A 73 -6.60 -14.49 -2.17
N LEU A 74 -7.39 -14.98 -3.14
CA LEU A 74 -6.94 -15.95 -4.13
C LEU A 74 -7.02 -15.38 -5.56
N PRO A 75 -6.04 -15.68 -6.44
CA PRO A 75 -4.85 -16.50 -6.16
C PRO A 75 -3.81 -15.77 -5.27
N THR A 76 -2.87 -16.51 -4.67
CA THR A 76 -1.90 -15.94 -3.71
C THR A 76 -0.89 -14.97 -4.33
N ASN A 77 -0.81 -14.93 -5.66
CA ASN A 77 0.08 -14.06 -6.44
C ASN A 77 -0.64 -12.82 -7.01
N VAL A 78 -1.78 -12.44 -6.45
CA VAL A 78 -2.47 -11.17 -6.78
C VAL A 78 -1.54 -9.99 -6.54
N THR A 79 -1.53 -9.05 -7.49
CA THR A 79 -0.65 -7.86 -7.48
C THR A 79 -1.00 -6.90 -6.33
N ASP A 80 -2.28 -6.77 -5.99
CA ASP A 80 -2.76 -5.97 -4.85
C ASP A 80 -3.68 -6.79 -3.94
N GLN A 81 -3.17 -7.12 -2.74
CA GLN A 81 -3.87 -7.90 -1.72
C GLN A 81 -4.45 -7.02 -0.60
N THR A 82 -4.60 -5.71 -0.85
CA THR A 82 -5.16 -4.78 0.13
C THR A 82 -6.63 -5.10 0.36
N VAL A 83 -6.95 -5.58 1.57
CA VAL A 83 -8.34 -5.82 1.99
C VAL A 83 -8.87 -4.62 2.75
N ILE A 84 -10.01 -4.10 2.31
CA ILE A 84 -10.76 -3.04 2.97
C ILE A 84 -11.95 -3.67 3.67
N TYR A 85 -12.14 -3.31 4.93
CA TYR A 85 -13.22 -3.84 5.76
C TYR A 85 -14.25 -2.76 6.06
N GLN A 86 -15.52 -3.15 6.09
CA GLN A 86 -16.62 -2.27 6.46
C GLN A 86 -17.68 -3.04 7.26
N SER A 87 -18.33 -2.31 8.17
CA SER A 87 -19.59 -2.74 8.79
C SER A 87 -20.72 -1.85 8.28
N SER A 88 -21.88 -2.43 8.01
CA SER A 88 -23.08 -1.68 7.63
C SER A 88 -23.66 -0.85 8.78
N ASP A 89 -23.36 -1.21 10.03
CA ASP A 89 -23.79 -0.50 11.23
C ASP A 89 -22.69 -0.54 12.31
N GLN A 90 -21.91 0.53 12.35
CA GLN A 90 -20.84 0.73 13.33
C GLN A 90 -21.34 0.93 14.77
N GLY A 91 -22.64 1.11 15.00
CA GLY A 91 -23.25 1.10 16.32
C GLY A 91 -23.46 -0.30 16.87
N VAL A 92 -23.65 -1.31 16.00
CA VAL A 92 -23.81 -2.72 16.37
C VAL A 92 -22.46 -3.41 16.49
N ALA A 93 -21.60 -3.32 15.47
CA ALA A 93 -20.24 -3.83 15.51
C ALA A 93 -19.29 -2.99 14.66
N THR A 94 -18.02 -2.92 15.04
CA THR A 94 -16.97 -2.26 14.25
C THR A 94 -15.93 -3.26 13.80
N ILE A 95 -15.36 -3.04 12.62
CA ILE A 95 -14.19 -3.77 12.11
C ILE A 95 -13.09 -2.76 11.77
N ASN A 96 -11.85 -3.05 12.15
CA ASN A 96 -10.70 -2.19 11.85
C ASN A 96 -9.92 -2.66 10.61
N GLY A 97 -8.90 -1.91 10.20
CA GLY A 97 -8.07 -2.25 9.03
C GLY A 97 -7.20 -3.50 9.20
N MET A 98 -7.20 -4.14 10.37
CA MET A 98 -6.55 -5.44 10.61
C MET A 98 -7.55 -6.59 10.64
N GLY A 99 -8.82 -6.36 10.30
CA GLY A 99 -9.88 -7.37 10.35
C GLY A 99 -10.39 -7.70 11.76
N ARG A 100 -10.04 -6.90 12.78
CA ARG A 100 -10.53 -7.13 14.15
C ARG A 100 -11.93 -6.54 14.32
N ILE A 101 -12.90 -7.42 14.56
CA ILE A 101 -14.29 -7.08 14.84
C ILE A 101 -14.47 -6.87 16.35
N THR A 102 -15.23 -5.84 16.74
CA THR A 102 -15.66 -5.60 18.12
C THR A 102 -17.18 -5.38 18.14
N ALA A 103 -17.87 -6.21 18.93
CA ALA A 103 -19.30 -6.10 19.17
C ALA A 103 -19.60 -4.96 20.16
N ILE A 104 -20.49 -4.04 19.79
CA ILE A 104 -20.75 -2.79 20.54
C ILE A 104 -22.13 -2.80 21.19
N SER A 105 -23.18 -3.13 20.44
CA SER A 105 -24.55 -3.14 20.94
C SER A 105 -25.37 -4.19 20.23
N LYS A 106 -26.50 -4.58 20.84
CA LYS A 106 -27.35 -5.64 20.32
C LYS A 106 -27.94 -5.28 18.97
N GLY A 107 -27.96 -6.23 18.05
CA GLY A 107 -28.51 -6.03 16.71
C GLY A 107 -27.86 -6.92 15.67
N THR A 108 -28.16 -6.67 14.40
CA THR A 108 -27.56 -7.39 13.28
C THR A 108 -26.91 -6.40 12.33
N THR A 109 -25.67 -6.68 11.92
CA THR A 109 -24.93 -5.88 10.95
C THR A 109 -24.25 -6.77 9.92
N GLN A 110 -24.03 -6.24 8.71
CA GLN A 110 -23.25 -6.93 7.70
C GLN A 110 -21.79 -6.50 7.78
N ILE A 111 -20.89 -7.46 7.79
CA ILE A 111 -19.44 -7.25 7.72
C ILE A 111 -18.98 -7.63 6.32
N THR A 112 -18.38 -6.67 5.62
CA THR A 112 -17.93 -6.81 4.24
C THR A 112 -16.41 -6.67 4.18
N ALA A 113 -15.76 -7.55 3.42
CA ALA A 113 -14.35 -7.48 3.05
C ALA A 113 -14.24 -7.29 1.53
N THR A 114 -13.50 -6.28 1.10
CA THR A 114 -13.33 -5.92 -0.32
C THR A 114 -11.86 -5.95 -0.69
N CYS A 115 -11.53 -6.57 -1.82
CA CYS A 115 -10.18 -6.58 -2.39
C CYS A 115 -10.26 -6.31 -3.88
N GLY A 116 -9.68 -5.20 -4.34
CA GLY A 116 -9.81 -4.75 -5.73
C GLY A 116 -11.30 -4.56 -6.12
N SER A 117 -11.76 -5.33 -7.10
CA SER A 117 -13.14 -5.25 -7.63
C SER A 117 -14.09 -6.30 -7.06
N ILE A 118 -13.62 -7.18 -6.17
CA ILE A 118 -14.44 -8.24 -5.56
C ILE A 118 -14.63 -8.01 -4.07
N GLN A 119 -15.71 -8.56 -3.54
CA GLN A 119 -16.03 -8.50 -2.11
C GLN A 119 -16.70 -9.79 -1.64
N ASN A 120 -16.62 -10.06 -0.34
CA ASN A 120 -17.37 -11.11 0.34
C ASN A 120 -17.87 -10.58 1.69
N GLU A 121 -18.99 -11.10 2.17
CA GLU A 121 -19.66 -10.57 3.37
C GLU A 121 -20.45 -11.62 4.14
N PHE A 122 -20.70 -11.34 5.42
CA PHE A 122 -21.58 -12.15 6.27
C PHE A 122 -22.37 -11.28 7.25
N SER A 123 -23.49 -11.82 7.74
CA SER A 123 -24.31 -11.21 8.78
C SER A 123 -23.81 -11.60 10.17
N LEU A 124 -23.52 -10.59 11.00
CA LEU A 124 -23.15 -10.74 12.40
C LEU A 124 -24.32 -10.29 13.29
N THR A 125 -24.69 -11.14 14.26
CA THR A 125 -25.66 -10.82 15.31
C THR A 125 -24.95 -10.61 16.64
N VAL A 126 -25.31 -9.54 17.36
CA VAL A 126 -24.75 -9.12 18.65
C VAL A 126 -25.82 -9.08 19.74
#